data_AF-A0A7C4D933-F1
#
_entry.id   AF-A0A7C4D933-F1
#
_cell.length_a   1.000
_cell.length_b   1.000
_cell.length_c   1.000
_cell.angle_alpha   90.00
_cell.angle_beta   90.00
_cell.angle_gamma   90.00
#
_symmetry.space_group_name_H-M   'P 1'
#
loop_
_entity.id
_entity.type
_entity.pdbx_description
1 polymer ?
#
loop_
_entity_poly.entity_id
_entity_poly.type
_entity_poly.pdbx_seq_one_letter_code
_entity_poly.pdbx_strand_id
1 'polypeptide(L)' 'MNPDTGLIFNIQRHCTEDGPGIRTTVFLKGCRMKCPWCQNPEG' A
#
# COMPACT_ATOMS: atom_id res chain seq x y z
N MET A 1 7.87 19.43 -5.83
CA MET A 1 7.92 17.98 -5.60
C MET A 1 8.50 17.34 -6.85
N ASN A 2 9.38 16.36 -6.71
CA ASN A 2 9.89 15.61 -7.86
C ASN A 2 8.74 14.73 -8.40
N PRO A 3 8.36 14.81 -9.69
CA PRO A 3 7.30 13.97 -10.26
C PRO A 3 7.56 12.46 -10.11
N ASP A 4 8.81 12.07 -9.87
CA ASP A 4 9.21 10.66 -9.76
C ASP A 4 9.02 10.09 -8.33
N THR A 5 8.45 10.86 -7.41
CA THR A 5 8.29 10.46 -5.99
C THR A 5 6.82 10.22 -5.61
N GLY A 6 6.57 9.12 -4.88
CA GLY A 6 5.26 8.79 -4.32
C GLY A 6 5.25 8.83 -2.79
N LEU A 7 4.08 9.11 -2.20
CA LEU A 7 3.89 9.08 -0.75
C LEU A 7 3.61 7.65 -0.28
N ILE A 8 4.39 7.16 0.67
CA ILE A 8 4.27 5.82 1.26
C ILE A 8 3.75 5.96 2.69
N PHE A 9 2.75 5.17 3.09
CA PHE A 9 2.30 5.12 4.49
C PHE A 9 2.74 3.85 5.23
N ASN A 10 3.05 2.77 4.51
CA ASN A 10 3.56 1.55 5.11
C ASN A 10 4.47 0.75 4.14
N ILE A 11 5.42 -0.01 4.70
CA ILE A 11 6.22 -0.99 3.97
C ILE A 11 6.24 -2.28 4.80
N GLN A 12 5.66 -3.34 4.26
CA GLN A 12 5.64 -4.66 4.89
C GLN A 12 6.63 -5.58 4.18
N ARG A 13 7.44 -6.31 4.96
CA ARG A 13 8.44 -7.25 4.45
C ARG A 13 8.00 -8.67 4.76
N HIS A 14 8.42 -9.60 3.91
CA HIS A 14 8.11 -11.02 4.03
C HIS A 14 6.62 -11.37 3.92
N CYS A 15 5.86 -10.61 3.13
CA CYS A 15 4.45 -10.92 2.86
C CYS A 15 4.34 -12.17 1.99
N THR A 16 3.50 -13.13 2.41
CA THR A 16 3.19 -14.37 1.67
C THR A 16 1.82 -14.35 1.00
N GLU A 17 0.95 -13.43 1.43
CA GLU A 17 -0.46 -13.38 1.00
C GLU A 17 -0.72 -12.36 -0.11
N ASP A 18 0.21 -11.43 -0.35
CA ASP A 18 0.07 -10.34 -1.35
C ASP A 18 0.51 -10.74 -2.77
N GLY A 19 0.63 -12.05 -3.03
CA GLY A 19 1.01 -12.62 -4.32
C GLY A 19 1.99 -13.81 -4.18
N PRO A 20 2.42 -14.43 -5.29
CA PRO A 20 3.23 -15.64 -5.24
C PRO A 20 4.61 -15.42 -4.60
N GLY A 21 5.01 -16.27 -3.66
CA GLY A 21 6.32 -16.23 -3.00
C GLY A 21 6.41 -15.19 -1.88
N ILE A 22 7.64 -14.88 -1.45
CA ILE A 22 7.90 -13.90 -0.38
C ILE A 22 8.06 -12.51 -0.98
N ARG A 23 7.29 -11.53 -0.52
CA ARG A 23 7.22 -10.18 -1.09
C ARG A 23 7.55 -9.09 -0.06
N THR A 24 7.99 -7.95 -0.58
CA THR A 24 7.94 -6.68 0.16
C THR A 24 6.83 -5.86 -0.46
N THR A 25 5.78 -5.61 0.31
CA THR A 25 4.61 -4.83 -0.12
C THR A 25 4.80 -3.37 0.29
N VAL A 26 4.68 -2.46 -0.68
CA VAL A 26 4.75 -1.01 -0.44
C VAL A 26 3.35 -0.44 -0.56
N PHE A 27 2.85 0.14 0.52
CA PHE A 27 1.53 0.76 0.55
C PHE A 27 1.64 2.27 0.33
N LEU A 28 1.07 2.73 -0.78
CA LEU A 28 1.02 4.15 -1.15
C LEU A 28 -0.13 4.86 -0.43
N LYS A 29 0.08 6.13 -0.10
CA LYS A 29 -0.92 6.97 0.56
C LYS A 29 -1.87 7.63 -0.46
N GLY A 30 -3.16 7.53 -0.21
CA GLY A 30 -4.25 8.19 -0.95
C GLY A 30 -5.09 7.26 -1.84
N CYS A 31 -6.34 7.03 -1.45
CA CYS A 31 -7.34 6.28 -2.19
C CYS A 31 -8.63 7.09 -2.27
N ARG A 32 -9.12 7.32 -3.50
CA ARG A 32 -10.35 8.12 -3.72
C ARG A 32 -11.63 7.34 -3.48
N MET A 33 -11.54 6.04 -3.23
CA MET A 33 -12.69 5.19 -2.92
C MET A 33 -13.06 5.30 -1.45
N LYS A 34 -14.34 5.07 -1.13
CA LYS A 34 -14.88 5.10 0.24
C LYS A 34 -15.51 3.76 0.58
N CYS A 35 -14.75 2.68 0.42
CA CYS A 35 -15.23 1.33 0.66
C CYS A 35 -15.62 1.17 2.15
N PRO A 36 -16.84 0.67 2.48
CA PRO A 36 -17.30 0.56 3.86
C PRO A 36 -16.49 -0.44 4.70
N TRP A 37 -15.73 -1.33 4.05
CA TRP A 37 -14.87 -2.33 4.69
C TRP A 37 -13.41 -2.20 4.22
N CYS A 38 -12.95 -0.97 3.96
CA CYS A 38 -11.56 -0.75 3.60
C CYS A 38 -10.66 -1.22 4.74
N GLN A 39 -9.79 -2.19 4.46
CA GLN A 39 -8.80 -2.67 5.43
C GLN A 39 -7.70 -1.64 5.70
N ASN A 40 -7.54 -0.65 4.80
CA ASN A 40 -6.53 0.41 4.89
C ASN A 40 -7.20 1.79 4.67
N PRO A 41 -7.89 2.36 5.67
CA PRO A 41 -8.57 3.66 5.55
C PRO A 41 -7.59 4.84 5.38
N GLU A 42 -6.32 4.63 5.72
CA GLU A 42 -5.22 5.60 5.53
C GLU A 42 -4.75 5.72 4.08
N GLY A 43 -5.14 4.72 3.28
CA GLY A 43 -4.61 4.43 1.96
C GLY A 43 -5.03 5.41 0.90
#